data_AF-A0A2E6XW47-F1
#
_entry.id   AF-A0A2E6XW47-F1
#
_cell.length_a   1.000
_cell.length_b   1.000
_cell.length_c   1.000
_cell.angle_alpha   90.00
_cell.angle_beta   90.00
_cell.angle_gamma   90.00
#
_symmetry.space_group_name_H-M   'P 1'
#
loop_
_entity.id
_entity.type
_entity.pdbx_description
1 polymer ?
#
loop_
_entity_poly.entity_id
_entity_poly.type
_entity_poly.pdbx_seq_one_letter_code
_entity_poly.pdbx_strand_id
1 'polypeptide(L)'
;MILVIALYALLASTFTLGKVLLYFLPPLLLIAVRMTLAGAILLTIDYFSTAKKRVFKISDFACLSLLSCIHIFIPYSSEFIALQYIDPSCAALMYNLSPFITALFSYIFFKESMTLKKWIGFGLGFAGILYFVKLDLSCLYVLEGVTIYNNAYIYVHTCIYVLS
;
A
#
# COMPACT_ATOMS: atom_id res chain seq x y z
N MET A 1 -13.18 18.18 7.55
CA MET A 1 -13.51 16.80 7.99
C MET A 1 -14.12 15.96 6.88
N ILE A 2 -15.07 16.48 6.09
CA ILE A 2 -15.67 15.76 4.94
C ILE A 2 -14.65 15.17 3.95
N LEU A 3 -13.60 15.91 3.59
CA LEU A 3 -12.57 15.41 2.65
C LEU A 3 -11.83 14.17 3.19
N VAL A 4 -11.55 14.14 4.49
CA VAL A 4 -10.87 13.02 5.15
C VAL A 4 -11.78 11.78 5.13
N ILE A 5 -13.06 11.98 5.46
CA ILE A 5 -14.06 10.89 5.42
C ILE A 5 -14.18 10.33 4.00
N ALA A 6 -14.27 11.22 2.99
CA ALA A 6 -14.35 10.81 1.59
C ALA A 6 -13.10 10.03 1.14
N LEU A 7 -11.90 10.47 1.55
CA LEU A 7 -10.65 9.78 1.23
C LEU A 7 -10.60 8.37 1.84
N TYR A 8 -10.97 8.21 3.12
CA TYR A 8 -11.01 6.90 3.75
C TYR A 8 -12.11 6.00 3.19
N ALA A 9 -13.26 6.56 2.80
CA ALA A 9 -14.32 5.81 2.12
C ALA A 9 -13.85 5.29 0.76
N LEU A 10 -13.17 6.14 -0.03
CA LEU A 10 -12.56 5.72 -1.30
C LEU A 10 -11.50 4.64 -1.08
N LEU A 11 -10.61 4.82 -0.10
CA LEU A 11 -9.59 3.83 0.24
C LEU A 11 -10.22 2.48 0.59
N ALA A 12 -11.18 2.43 1.50
CA ALA A 12 -11.88 1.20 1.87
C ALA A 12 -12.54 0.53 0.66
N SER A 13 -13.19 1.33 -0.21
CA SER A 13 -13.85 0.81 -1.42
C SER A 13 -12.86 0.14 -2.38
N THR A 14 -11.60 0.59 -2.46
CA THR A 14 -10.62 -0.01 -3.37
C THR A 14 -10.25 -1.43 -2.99
N PHE A 15 -10.17 -1.77 -1.70
CA PHE A 15 -9.90 -3.13 -1.25
C PHE A 15 -11.10 -4.05 -1.51
N THR A 16 -12.31 -3.59 -1.20
CA THR A 16 -13.54 -4.35 -1.43
C THR A 16 -13.79 -4.60 -2.92
N LEU A 17 -13.75 -3.55 -3.75
CA LEU A 17 -13.91 -3.68 -5.19
C LEU A 17 -12.76 -4.46 -5.82
N GLY A 18 -11.53 -4.25 -5.33
CA GLY A 18 -10.35 -4.99 -5.78
C GLY A 18 -10.52 -6.50 -5.60
N LYS A 19 -10.99 -6.94 -4.42
CA LYS A 19 -11.29 -8.35 -4.14
C LYS A 19 -12.37 -8.90 -5.06
N VAL A 20 -13.43 -8.12 -5.33
CA VAL A 20 -14.49 -8.53 -6.26
C VAL A 20 -13.95 -8.70 -7.68
N LEU A 21 -13.09 -7.79 -8.15
CA LEU A 21 -12.51 -7.84 -9.50
C LEU A 21 -11.52 -9.00 -9.66
N LEU A 22 -10.87 -9.44 -8.59
CA LEU A 22 -9.98 -10.61 -8.59
C LEU A 22 -10.70 -11.93 -8.89
N TYR A 23 -12.03 -12.00 -8.78
CA TYR A 23 -12.80 -13.17 -9.25
C TYR A 23 -12.86 -13.28 -10.77
N PHE A 24 -12.70 -12.18 -11.49
CA PHE A 24 -12.85 -12.11 -12.95
C PHE A 24 -11.51 -11.93 -13.67
N LEU A 25 -10.53 -11.32 -13.01
CA LEU A 25 -9.25 -10.92 -13.62
C LEU A 25 -8.07 -11.39 -12.76
N PRO A 26 -6.97 -11.83 -13.39
CA PRO A 26 -5.73 -12.09 -12.65
C PRO A 26 -5.17 -10.78 -12.05
N PRO A 27 -4.47 -10.85 -10.90
CA PRO A 27 -4.05 -9.68 -10.13
C PRO A 27 -3.16 -8.71 -10.93
N LEU A 28 -2.20 -9.23 -11.69
CA LEU A 28 -1.29 -8.40 -12.50
C LEU A 28 -2.04 -7.64 -13.60
N LEU A 29 -3.04 -8.26 -14.24
CA LEU A 29 -3.83 -7.59 -15.28
C LEU A 29 -4.69 -6.48 -14.68
N LEU A 30 -5.28 -6.72 -13.50
CA LEU A 30 -6.06 -5.72 -12.79
C LEU A 30 -5.23 -4.47 -12.46
N ILE A 31 -3.99 -4.65 -11.99
CA ILE A 31 -3.07 -3.54 -11.70
C ILE A 31 -2.66 -2.84 -12.99
N ALA A 32 -2.30 -3.58 -14.05
CA ALA A 32 -1.94 -3.00 -15.34
C ALA A 32 -3.04 -2.07 -15.85
N VAL A 33 -4.29 -2.55 -15.88
CA VAL A 33 -5.45 -1.73 -16.29
C VAL A 33 -5.60 -0.50 -15.39
N ARG A 34 -5.56 -0.66 -14.06
CA ARG A 34 -5.69 0.47 -13.12
C ARG A 34 -4.60 1.53 -13.33
N MET A 35 -3.34 1.11 -13.44
CA MET A 35 -2.20 2.04 -13.53
C MET A 35 -2.12 2.69 -14.90
N THR A 36 -2.46 1.98 -15.98
CA THR A 36 -2.58 2.57 -17.33
C THR A 36 -3.71 3.59 -17.39
N LEU A 37 -4.89 3.29 -16.83
CA LEU A 37 -5.99 4.26 -16.77
C LEU A 37 -5.62 5.50 -15.94
N ALA A 38 -5.05 5.30 -14.75
CA ALA A 38 -4.59 6.42 -13.92
C ALA A 38 -3.54 7.28 -14.64
N GLY A 39 -2.57 6.66 -15.30
CA GLY A 39 -1.56 7.35 -16.09
C GLY A 39 -2.15 8.14 -17.26
N ALA A 40 -3.10 7.54 -18.01
CA ALA A 40 -3.78 8.21 -19.11
C ALA A 40 -4.60 9.41 -18.65
N ILE A 41 -5.32 9.27 -17.53
CA ILE A 41 -6.09 10.37 -16.93
C ILE A 41 -5.15 11.51 -16.49
N LEU A 42 -4.06 11.20 -15.79
CA LEU A 42 -3.10 12.20 -15.34
C LEU A 42 -2.42 12.92 -16.51
N LEU A 43 -2.04 12.19 -17.57
CA LEU A 43 -1.49 12.78 -18.79
C LEU A 43 -2.50 13.68 -19.51
N THR A 44 -3.77 13.28 -19.54
CA THR A 44 -4.85 14.08 -20.14
C THR A 44 -5.04 15.37 -19.35
N ILE A 45 -5.07 15.30 -18.01
CA ILE A 45 -5.17 16.48 -17.15
C ILE A 45 -3.96 17.40 -17.34
N ASP A 46 -2.74 16.87 -17.40
CA ASP A 46 -1.53 17.66 -17.66
C ASP A 46 -1.55 18.32 -19.04
N TYR A 47 -2.06 17.63 -20.06
CA TYR A 47 -2.20 18.17 -21.40
C TYR A 47 -3.09 19.41 -21.45
N PHE A 48 -4.23 19.40 -20.73
CA PHE A 48 -5.16 20.52 -20.64
C PHE A 48 -4.79 21.57 -19.57
N SER A 49 -3.82 21.27 -18.70
CA SER A 49 -3.37 22.18 -17.66
C SER A 49 -2.56 23.34 -18.26
N THR A 50 -2.83 24.56 -17.80
CA THR A 50 -2.04 25.76 -18.14
C THR A 50 -0.75 25.86 -17.31
N ALA A 51 -0.47 24.88 -16.44
CA ALA A 51 0.74 24.83 -15.65
C ALA A 51 1.99 24.74 -16.54
N LYS A 52 3.15 25.20 -16.01
CA LYS A 52 4.43 25.10 -16.72
C LYS A 52 4.73 23.64 -17.05
N LYS A 53 4.70 23.30 -18.34
CA LYS A 53 5.01 21.95 -18.82
C LYS A 53 6.45 21.61 -18.49
N ARG A 54 6.66 20.51 -17.76
CA ARG A 54 7.99 20.01 -17.44
C ARG A 54 8.53 19.28 -18.68
N VAL A 55 9.68 19.70 -19.19
CA VAL A 55 10.33 19.00 -20.31
C VAL A 55 11.04 17.78 -19.73
N PHE A 56 10.52 16.58 -20.02
CA PHE A 56 11.16 15.33 -19.63
C PHE A 56 12.39 15.09 -20.49
N LYS A 57 13.55 14.87 -19.85
CA LYS A 57 14.74 14.40 -20.56
C LYS A 57 14.71 12.88 -20.64
N ILE A 58 15.34 12.33 -21.67
CA ILE A 58 15.51 10.86 -21.82
C ILE A 58 16.26 10.26 -20.61
N SER A 59 17.16 11.01 -19.98
CA SER A 59 17.81 10.62 -18.73
C SER A 59 16.83 10.43 -17.56
N ASP A 60 15.72 11.17 -17.57
CA ASP A 60 14.72 11.11 -16.50
C ASP A 60 13.87 9.84 -16.63
N PHE A 61 13.71 9.29 -17.83
CA PHE A 61 12.95 8.05 -18.05
C PHE A 61 13.57 6.85 -17.30
N ALA A 62 14.89 6.75 -17.24
CA ALA A 62 15.55 5.68 -16.48
C ALA A 62 15.23 5.78 -14.98
N CYS A 63 15.32 7.00 -14.42
CA CYS A 63 14.99 7.25 -13.02
C CYS A 63 13.50 7.03 -12.72
N LEU A 64 12.61 7.52 -13.61
CA LEU A 64 11.17 7.34 -13.50
C LEU A 64 10.75 5.87 -13.60
N SER A 65 11.38 5.10 -14.49
CA SER A 65 11.12 3.67 -14.62
C SER A 65 11.54 2.94 -13.35
N LEU A 66 12.74 3.23 -12.82
CA LEU A 66 13.20 2.61 -11.57
C LEU A 66 12.27 2.95 -10.40
N LEU A 67 11.89 4.22 -10.26
CA LEU A 67 10.97 4.69 -9.24
C LEU A 67 9.60 4.01 -9.37
N SER A 68 9.08 3.88 -10.60
CA SER A 68 7.79 3.22 -10.86
C SER A 68 7.85 1.73 -10.53
N CYS A 69 8.97 1.06 -10.83
CA CYS A 69 9.15 -0.36 -10.48
C CYS A 69 9.13 -0.55 -8.95
N ILE A 70 9.89 0.26 -8.22
CA ILE A 70 10.04 0.12 -6.76
C ILE A 70 8.80 0.58 -6.01
N HIS A 71 8.18 1.69 -6.42
CA HIS A 71 7.09 2.31 -5.66
C HIS A 71 5.69 1.88 -6.12
N ILE A 72 5.53 1.45 -7.37
CA ILE A 72 4.22 1.09 -7.92
C ILE A 72 4.16 -0.40 -8.23
N PHE A 73 5.02 -0.88 -9.12
CA PHE A 73 4.88 -2.25 -9.63
C PHE A 73 5.05 -3.30 -8.54
N ILE A 74 6.15 -3.28 -7.78
CA ILE A 74 6.40 -4.28 -6.73
C ILE A 74 5.36 -4.19 -5.61
N PRO A 75 5.06 -3.00 -5.03
CA PRO A 75 4.10 -2.87 -3.95
C PRO A 75 2.69 -3.31 -4.33
N TYR A 76 2.13 -2.77 -5.41
CA TYR A 76 0.75 -3.08 -5.79
C TYR A 76 0.60 -4.52 -6.30
N SER A 77 1.62 -5.09 -6.96
CA SER A 77 1.59 -6.51 -7.35
C SER A 77 1.52 -7.41 -6.12
N SER A 78 2.38 -7.15 -5.15
CA SER A 78 2.41 -7.92 -3.90
C SER A 78 1.11 -7.76 -3.11
N GLU A 79 0.59 -6.53 -3.04
CA GLU A 79 -0.67 -6.21 -2.36
C GLU A 79 -1.86 -6.96 -2.96
N PHE A 80 -2.06 -6.90 -4.28
CA PHE A 80 -3.19 -7.60 -4.92
C PHE A 80 -3.02 -9.10 -4.95
N ILE A 81 -1.78 -9.60 -4.99
CA ILE A 81 -1.51 -11.03 -4.82
C ILE A 81 -1.93 -11.47 -3.41
N ALA A 82 -1.52 -10.75 -2.37
CA ALA A 82 -1.90 -11.03 -0.99
C ALA A 82 -3.42 -10.90 -0.79
N LEU A 83 -4.05 -9.90 -1.41
CA LEU A 83 -5.49 -9.66 -1.35
C LEU A 83 -6.31 -10.84 -1.87
N GLN A 84 -5.76 -11.75 -2.69
CA GLN A 84 -6.47 -12.98 -3.07
C GLN A 84 -6.69 -13.92 -1.87
N TYR A 85 -5.78 -13.93 -0.91
CA TYR A 85 -5.76 -14.88 0.20
C TYR A 85 -6.35 -14.33 1.50
N ILE A 86 -6.41 -13.01 1.65
CA ILE A 86 -6.89 -12.35 2.88
C ILE A 86 -8.20 -11.60 2.67
N ASP A 87 -8.90 -11.32 3.77
CA ASP A 87 -10.09 -10.48 3.74
C ASP A 87 -9.74 -9.01 3.43
N PRO A 88 -10.60 -8.28 2.69
CA PRO A 88 -10.38 -6.87 2.37
C PRO A 88 -10.21 -5.98 3.60
N SER A 89 -10.95 -6.29 4.67
CA SER A 89 -10.85 -5.61 5.96
C SER A 89 -9.45 -5.77 6.57
N CYS A 90 -8.92 -6.98 6.53
CA CYS A 90 -7.58 -7.28 7.03
C CYS A 90 -6.50 -6.59 6.19
N ALA A 91 -6.62 -6.66 4.86
CA ALA A 91 -5.72 -5.98 3.93
C ALA A 91 -5.68 -4.47 4.18
N ALA A 92 -6.85 -3.84 4.34
CA ALA A 92 -6.96 -2.41 4.62
C ALA A 92 -6.30 -2.03 5.96
N LEU A 93 -6.45 -2.85 7.00
CA LEU A 93 -5.79 -2.61 8.29
C LEU A 93 -4.27 -2.71 8.18
N MET A 94 -3.76 -3.72 7.47
CA MET A 94 -2.32 -3.87 7.21
C MET A 94 -1.77 -2.68 6.41
N TYR A 95 -2.54 -2.16 5.45
CA TYR A 95 -2.18 -0.95 4.71
C TYR A 95 -2.07 0.29 5.63
N ASN A 96 -2.92 0.37 6.66
CA ASN A 96 -2.84 1.44 7.66
C ASN A 96 -1.64 1.31 8.61
N LEU A 97 -0.90 0.20 8.60
CA LEU A 97 0.38 0.06 9.30
C LEU A 97 1.53 0.77 8.57
N SER A 98 1.43 0.96 7.26
CA SER A 98 2.45 1.63 6.45
C SER A 98 2.95 2.95 7.05
N PRO A 99 2.12 3.91 7.49
CA PRO A 99 2.62 5.16 8.10
C PRO A 99 3.42 4.95 9.38
N PHE A 100 3.18 3.90 10.15
CA PHE A 100 3.98 3.57 11.34
C PHE A 100 5.36 3.08 10.92
N ILE A 101 5.41 2.19 9.93
CA ILE A 101 6.68 1.72 9.39
C ILE A 101 7.43 2.88 8.74
N THR A 102 6.78 3.70 7.92
CA THR A 102 7.37 4.92 7.34
C THR A 102 7.91 5.87 8.41
N ALA A 103 7.20 6.09 9.51
CA ALA A 103 7.69 6.94 10.61
C ALA A 103 8.94 6.36 11.28
N LEU A 104 8.99 5.04 11.47
CA LEU A 104 10.16 4.34 12.01
C LEU A 104 11.37 4.44 11.07
N PHE A 105 11.18 4.21 9.78
CA PHE A 105 12.21 4.38 8.76
C PHE A 105 12.68 5.84 8.67
N SER A 106 11.77 6.81 8.75
CA SER A 106 12.15 8.24 8.78
C SER A 106 13.05 8.56 9.98
N TYR A 107 12.70 8.04 11.15
CA TYR A 107 13.53 8.21 12.35
C TYR A 107 14.94 7.59 12.19
N ILE A 108 15.03 6.37 11.64
CA ILE A 108 16.29 5.64 11.51
C ILE A 108 17.20 6.23 10.41
N PHE A 109 16.65 6.44 9.20
CA PHE A 109 17.45 6.82 8.03
C PHE A 109 17.62 8.32 7.88
N PHE A 110 16.57 9.10 8.17
CA PHE A 110 16.58 10.57 8.02
C PHE A 110 16.92 11.30 9.33
N LYS A 111 17.09 10.56 10.44
CA LYS A 111 17.39 11.10 11.78
C LYS A 111 16.42 12.21 12.21
N GLU A 112 15.17 12.14 11.75
CA GLU A 112 14.15 13.09 12.14
C GLU A 112 13.86 12.99 13.64
N SER A 113 13.70 14.12 14.33
CA SER A 113 13.42 14.11 15.77
C SER A 113 11.96 13.70 16.05
N MET A 114 11.80 12.52 16.65
CA MET A 114 10.53 12.07 17.21
C MET A 114 10.35 12.68 18.61
N THR A 115 9.46 13.67 18.73
CA THR A 115 9.10 14.24 20.03
C THR A 115 8.31 13.23 20.86
N LEU A 116 8.33 13.36 22.20
CA LEU A 116 7.61 12.45 23.10
C LEU A 116 6.11 12.34 22.77
N LYS A 117 5.48 13.43 22.31
CA LYS A 117 4.08 13.44 21.85
C LYS A 117 3.86 12.55 20.61
N LYS A 118 4.81 12.55 19.66
CA LYS A 118 4.75 11.68 18.47
C LYS A 118 4.91 10.22 18.86
N TRP A 119 5.81 9.90 19.80
CA TRP A 119 5.98 8.54 20.33
C TRP A 119 4.73 8.02 21.03
N ILE A 120 4.05 8.85 21.84
CA ILE A 120 2.79 8.45 22.50
C ILE A 120 1.69 8.20 21.45
N GLY A 121 1.55 9.09 20.47
CA GLY A 121 0.58 8.89 19.37
C GLY A 121 0.87 7.64 18.55
N PHE A 122 2.15 7.38 18.26
CA PHE A 122 2.62 6.17 17.59
C PHE A 122 2.26 4.90 18.39
N GLY A 123 2.60 4.89 19.68
CA GLY A 123 2.31 3.74 20.56
C GLY A 123 0.81 3.48 20.69
N LEU A 124 -0.01 4.52 20.85
CA LEU A 124 -1.46 4.41 20.96
C LEU A 124 -2.09 3.90 19.65
N GLY A 125 -1.68 4.47 18.52
CA GLY A 125 -2.15 4.03 17.20
C GLY A 125 -1.78 2.59 16.91
N PHE A 126 -0.53 2.20 17.18
CA PHE A 126 -0.05 0.84 16.99
C PHE A 126 -0.78 -0.17 17.89
N ALA A 127 -0.99 0.17 19.17
CA ALA A 127 -1.75 -0.65 20.10
C ALA A 127 -3.22 -0.83 19.67
N GLY A 128 -3.85 0.22 19.13
CA GLY A 128 -5.21 0.14 18.60
C GLY A 128 -5.33 -0.85 17.44
N ILE A 129 -4.34 -0.88 16.54
CA ILE A 129 -4.35 -1.82 15.41
C ILE A 129 -4.09 -3.25 15.88
N LEU A 130 -3.15 -3.46 16.81
CA LEU A 130 -2.93 -4.79 17.41
C LEU A 130 -4.19 -5.32 18.12
N TYR A 131 -4.94 -4.45 18.79
CA TYR A 131 -6.20 -4.83 19.41
C TYR A 131 -7.24 -5.26 18.39
N PHE A 132 -7.37 -4.50 17.28
CA PHE A 132 -8.31 -4.83 16.22
C PHE A 132 -7.95 -6.15 15.52
N VAL A 133 -6.67 -6.39 15.25
CA VAL A 133 -6.18 -7.63 14.62
C VAL A 133 -6.48 -8.87 15.48
N LYS A 134 -6.48 -8.74 16.82
CA LYS A 134 -6.89 -9.83 17.72
C LYS A 134 -8.39 -10.12 17.68
N LEU A 135 -9.20 -9.10 17.37
CA LEU A 135 -10.65 -9.24 17.31
C LEU A 135 -11.09 -9.93 16.01
N ASP A 136 -10.37 -9.69 14.92
CA ASP A 136 -10.65 -10.28 13.61
C ASP A 136 -9.94 -11.63 13.45
N LEU A 137 -10.69 -12.74 13.57
CA LEU A 137 -10.14 -14.10 13.44
C LEU A 137 -9.38 -14.29 12.11
N SER A 138 -9.85 -13.70 11.01
CA SER A 138 -9.19 -13.80 9.71
C SER A 138 -7.79 -13.22 9.72
N CYS A 139 -7.59 -12.09 10.41
CA CYS A 139 -6.26 -11.51 10.58
C CYS A 139 -5.37 -12.29 11.55
N LEU A 140 -5.96 -12.90 12.58
CA LEU A 140 -5.22 -13.73 13.52
C LEU A 140 -4.61 -14.96 12.83
N TYR A 141 -5.36 -15.61 11.93
CA TYR A 141 -4.84 -16.72 11.11
C TYR A 141 -3.69 -16.32 10.19
N VAL A 142 -3.67 -15.07 9.70
CA VAL A 142 -2.55 -14.56 8.90
C VAL A 142 -1.29 -14.40 9.75
N LEU A 143 -1.41 -13.98 11.01
CA LEU A 143 -0.28 -13.87 11.94
C LEU A 143 0.21 -15.24 12.44
N GLU A 144 -0.70 -16.17 12.72
CA GLU A 144 -0.35 -17.53 13.16
C GLU A 144 0.17 -18.41 12.00
N GLY A 145 -0.34 -18.18 10.79
CA GLY A 145 0.08 -18.80 9.53
C GLY A 145 1.50 -18.42 9.08
N VAL A 146 2.15 -17.46 9.76
CA VAL A 146 3.60 -17.23 9.66
C VAL A 146 4.41 -18.42 10.20
N THR A 147 3.79 -19.32 10.98
CA THR A 147 4.51 -20.41 11.65
C THR A 147 4.36 -21.79 11.03
N ILE A 148 3.37 -22.05 10.15
CA ILE A 148 3.22 -23.38 9.55
C ILE A 148 2.62 -23.28 8.14
N TYR A 149 3.47 -23.19 7.11
CA TYR A 149 3.29 -23.96 5.87
C TYR A 149 4.66 -24.20 5.22
N ASN A 150 5.12 -25.44 5.39
CA ASN A 150 6.29 -26.04 4.78
C ASN A 150 6.34 -25.72 3.27
N ASN A 151 7.42 -25.10 2.81
CA ASN A 151 7.79 -24.83 1.39
C ASN A 151 7.16 -23.65 0.61
N ALA A 152 6.53 -22.65 1.26
CA ALA A 152 6.07 -21.42 0.59
C ALA A 152 6.63 -20.13 1.21
N TYR A 153 7.93 -20.13 1.52
CA TYR A 153 8.68 -19.01 2.14
C TYR A 153 8.67 -17.66 1.39
N ILE A 154 7.91 -17.53 0.30
CA ILE A 154 8.01 -16.40 -0.62
C ILE A 154 6.93 -15.33 -0.37
N TYR A 155 5.74 -15.65 0.15
CA TYR A 155 4.63 -14.68 0.14
C TYR A 155 4.63 -13.67 1.30
N VAL A 156 5.04 -14.07 2.51
CA VAL A 156 5.10 -13.14 3.66
C VAL A 156 6.34 -12.25 3.59
N HIS A 157 7.43 -12.77 3.01
CA HIS A 157 8.63 -11.96 2.82
C HIS A 157 8.39 -10.80 1.84
N THR A 158 7.43 -10.91 0.90
CA THR A 158 7.05 -9.80 0.01
C THR A 158 6.24 -8.72 0.72
N CYS A 159 5.35 -9.07 1.65
CA CYS A 159 4.66 -8.06 2.48
C CYS A 159 5.64 -7.26 3.34
N ILE A 160 6.73 -7.88 3.82
CA ILE A 160 7.78 -7.20 4.61
C ILE A 160 8.75 -6.42 3.70
N TYR A 161 9.10 -6.93 2.51
CA TYR A 161 9.98 -6.22 1.56
C TYR A 161 9.32 -5.00 0.90
N VAL A 162 8.00 -4.97 0.76
CA VAL A 162 7.26 -3.77 0.31
C VAL A 162 7.20 -2.68 1.40
N LEU A 163 7.52 -3.05 2.64
CA LEU A 163 7.60 -2.18 3.81
C LEU A 163 9.06 -1.82 4.20
N SER A 164 10.05 -2.12 3.34
CA SER A 164 11.47 -1.78 3.53
C SER A 164 11.99 -0.84 2.45
#